data_AF-A0A432REL1-F1
#
_entry.id   AF-A0A432REL1-F1
#
_cell.length_a   1.000
_cell.length_b   1.000
_cell.length_c   1.000
_cell.angle_alpha   90.00
_cell.angle_beta   90.00
_cell.angle_gamma   90.00
#
_symmetry.space_group_name_H-M   'P 1'
#
loop_
_entity.id
_entity.type
_entity.pdbx_description
1 polymer ?
#
loop_
_entity_poly.entity_id
_entity_poly.type
_entity_poly.pdbx_seq_one_letter_code
_entity_poly.pdbx_strand_id
1 'polypeptide(L)'
;MGVSQGVKIDDSIIDRLKSGRERLLLNDDLFSERYLRNIKIIENYFPSIFKEIKDYNPENKNIFVEKDGALNLFFKETGYTLFSEEPFKQIDNKYNQFRKKPSRTVINVESNLSDRSRHEYYLSRAHQIKKEKKKTLTQYKELPDFIGGVVLFGFDLGYQLVRILDGHFINHIYIYEENIDLFYYSLFAIDWEWVVAEMESRDCTLHFFLGLDEKQFVSQYMSDLRYNGLYLAPQTFLYMGYSREHIETVLDEFHNQYVRQVMGWGFFDDGVIGIGQYLSRRKSPTNLAVIPDYETKPGFNKNLNLPVMILGNGPSLDTNIDFVKENSENAIIISCGTTLNTLAKYGIKPDYHADVERLKHTAEKLAYLDPEFLSDITAITVNVMHPDFYEYFDRSIIGLKPSEPISSIMQKSALISEENRKKLLTMNFSGPIVANLAMSYATQMGFSEVYLIGVDCGFKDPEEHHSKASG
;
A
#
# COMPACT_ATOMS: atom_id res chain seq x y z
N MET A 1 -6.68 37.89 15.03
CA MET A 1 -6.83 38.31 16.44
C MET A 1 -8.04 37.59 17.01
N GLY A 2 -7.81 36.44 17.66
CA GLY A 2 -8.80 35.74 18.47
C GLY A 2 -8.21 35.62 19.86
N VAL A 3 -8.89 36.20 20.85
CA VAL A 3 -8.42 36.33 22.23
C VAL A 3 -8.40 34.95 22.88
N SER A 4 -7.21 34.49 23.31
CA SER A 4 -7.06 33.32 24.17
C SER A 4 -7.72 33.62 25.52
N GLN A 5 -8.95 33.13 25.72
CA GLN A 5 -9.47 32.97 27.08
C GLN A 5 -8.60 31.91 27.76
N GLY A 6 -7.85 32.33 28.78
CA GLY A 6 -6.99 31.42 29.54
C GLY A 6 -7.82 30.27 30.11
N VAL A 7 -7.45 29.04 29.77
CA VAL A 7 -8.08 27.84 30.32
C VAL A 7 -7.96 27.89 31.85
N LYS A 8 -9.09 27.84 32.55
CA LYS A 8 -9.11 27.84 34.02
C LYS A 8 -8.67 26.46 34.49
N ILE A 9 -7.46 26.38 35.05
CA ILE A 9 -6.89 25.15 35.60
C ILE A 9 -7.51 24.89 36.97
N ASP A 10 -7.90 23.65 37.23
CA ASP A 10 -8.42 23.21 38.53
C ASP A 10 -7.32 23.30 39.62
N ASP A 11 -7.65 23.84 40.80
CA ASP A 11 -6.72 23.99 41.92
C ASP A 11 -6.11 22.64 42.34
N SER A 12 -6.86 21.54 42.20
CA SER A 12 -6.37 20.19 42.47
C SER A 12 -5.24 19.76 41.52
N ILE A 13 -5.28 20.19 40.25
CA ILE A 13 -4.21 19.94 39.28
C ILE A 13 -2.98 20.78 39.63
N ILE A 14 -3.17 22.04 40.06
CA ILE A 14 -2.06 22.90 40.48
C ILE A 14 -1.30 22.29 41.66
N ASP A 15 -2.00 21.77 42.67
CA ASP A 15 -1.39 21.14 43.82
C ASP A 15 -0.72 19.81 43.47
N ARG A 16 -1.34 19.03 42.57
CA ARG A 16 -0.74 17.81 41.99
C ARG A 16 0.57 18.11 41.27
N LEU A 17 0.61 19.19 40.48
CA LEU A 17 1.82 19.63 39.76
C LEU A 17 2.93 20.12 40.69
N LYS A 18 2.61 20.93 41.71
CA LYS A 18 3.60 21.40 42.68
C LYS A 18 4.27 20.22 43.39
N SER A 19 3.44 19.34 43.97
CA SER A 19 3.92 18.16 44.68
C SER A 19 4.70 17.22 43.76
N GLY A 20 4.27 17.09 42.51
CA GLY A 20 4.94 16.24 41.53
C GLY A 20 6.25 16.80 41.01
N ARG A 21 6.41 18.12 40.95
CA ARG A 21 7.69 18.77 40.63
C ARG A 21 8.70 18.61 41.77
N GLU A 22 8.26 18.70 43.02
CA GLU A 22 9.12 18.39 44.16
C GLU A 22 9.62 16.93 44.10
N ARG A 23 8.73 15.97 43.80
CA ARG A 23 9.12 14.57 43.58
C ARG A 23 10.08 14.41 42.40
N LEU A 24 9.86 15.13 41.30
CA LEU A 24 10.76 15.10 40.15
C LEU A 24 12.17 15.56 40.54
N LEU A 25 12.29 16.70 41.24
CA LEU A 25 13.59 17.22 41.69
C LEU A 25 14.30 16.26 42.66
N LEU A 26 13.56 15.58 43.54
CA LEU A 26 14.13 14.58 44.45
C LEU A 26 14.62 13.30 43.74
N ASN A 27 14.14 13.04 42.52
CA ASN A 27 14.46 11.84 41.74
C ASN A 27 15.15 12.18 40.41
N ASP A 28 15.70 13.38 40.25
CA ASP A 28 16.25 13.88 38.98
C ASP A 28 17.41 12.99 38.48
N ASP A 29 18.29 12.57 39.40
CA ASP A 29 19.40 11.66 39.10
C ASP A 29 18.90 10.34 38.50
N LEU A 30 17.84 9.75 39.05
CA LEU A 30 17.25 8.50 38.56
C LEU A 30 16.75 8.62 37.11
N PHE A 31 16.01 9.69 36.82
CA PHE A 31 15.45 9.91 35.48
C PHE A 31 16.54 10.28 34.47
N SER A 32 17.53 11.08 34.90
CA SER A 32 18.69 11.46 34.08
C SER A 32 19.58 10.27 33.75
N GLU A 33 19.89 9.42 34.73
CA GLU A 33 20.63 8.18 34.51
C GLU A 33 19.88 7.24 33.56
N ARG A 34 18.56 7.09 33.74
CA ARG A 34 17.74 6.28 32.84
C ARG A 34 17.77 6.82 31.41
N TYR A 35 17.63 8.13 31.22
CA TYR A 35 17.76 8.76 29.90
C TYR A 35 19.11 8.48 29.26
N LEU A 36 20.22 8.65 30.00
CA LEU A 36 21.58 8.42 29.48
C LEU A 36 21.83 6.96 29.08
N ARG A 37 21.17 6.00 29.74
CA ARG A 37 21.20 4.59 29.32
C ARG A 37 20.34 4.37 28.08
N ASN A 38 19.08 4.81 28.13
CA ASN A 38 18.11 4.62 27.06
C ASN A 38 18.55 5.25 25.75
N ILE A 39 19.13 6.46 25.78
CA ILE A 39 19.58 7.13 24.56
C ILE A 39 20.69 6.34 23.83
N LYS A 40 21.54 5.62 24.57
CA LYS A 40 22.55 4.71 23.99
C LYS A 40 21.91 3.46 23.38
N ILE A 41 20.86 2.94 24.01
CA ILE A 41 20.07 1.83 23.44
C ILE A 41 19.43 2.28 22.12
N ILE A 42 18.80 3.47 22.10
CA ILE A 42 18.22 4.03 20.89
C ILE A 42 19.29 4.29 19.82
N GLU A 43 20.48 4.78 20.16
CA GLU A 43 21.60 4.95 19.22
C GLU A 43 21.99 3.64 18.53
N ASN A 44 22.08 2.55 19.30
CA ASN A 44 22.50 1.25 18.78
C ASN A 44 21.42 0.54 17.97
N TYR A 45 20.18 0.55 18.45
CA TYR A 45 19.09 -0.27 17.88
C TYR A 45 18.18 0.50 16.93
N PHE A 46 18.05 1.81 17.10
CA PHE A 46 17.18 2.68 16.31
C PHE A 46 17.93 3.94 15.85
N PRO A 47 19.02 3.81 15.07
CA PRO A 47 19.91 4.92 14.74
C PRO A 47 19.24 6.07 13.97
N SER A 48 18.18 5.79 13.20
CA SER A 48 17.38 6.81 12.54
C SER A 48 16.65 7.69 13.57
N ILE A 49 16.03 7.08 14.58
CA ILE A 49 15.35 7.78 15.68
C ILE A 49 16.37 8.54 16.52
N PHE A 50 17.52 7.93 16.83
CA PHE A 50 18.58 8.61 17.57
C PHE A 50 19.01 9.91 16.91
N LYS A 51 19.19 9.90 15.58
CA LYS A 51 19.58 11.09 14.82
C LYS A 51 18.59 12.25 14.99
N GLU A 52 17.31 11.95 15.11
CA GLU A 52 16.26 12.95 15.31
C GLU A 52 16.15 13.39 16.78
N ILE A 53 16.34 12.47 17.73
CA ILE A 53 16.02 12.70 19.14
C ILE A 53 17.20 13.24 19.97
N LYS A 54 18.45 13.01 19.55
CA LYS A 54 19.66 13.34 20.35
C LYS A 54 19.80 14.82 20.71
N ASP A 55 19.36 15.69 19.81
CA ASP A 55 19.42 17.15 19.94
C ASP A 55 18.00 17.75 20.09
N TYR A 56 16.98 16.88 20.27
CA TYR A 56 15.60 17.30 20.36
C TYR A 56 15.33 18.02 21.68
N ASN A 57 14.68 19.17 21.60
CA ASN A 57 14.21 19.89 22.77
C ASN A 57 12.67 19.89 22.78
N PRO A 58 12.04 19.27 23.79
CA PRO A 58 10.59 19.23 23.90
C PRO A 58 9.94 20.61 23.92
N GLU A 59 8.78 20.73 23.27
CA GLU A 59 7.94 21.92 23.30
C GLU A 59 7.26 22.06 24.67
N ASN A 60 6.64 20.98 25.13
CA ASN A 60 6.02 20.88 26.44
C ASN A 60 7.03 20.40 27.48
N LYS A 61 7.43 21.31 28.36
CA LYS A 61 8.37 21.03 29.48
C LYS A 61 7.68 20.84 30.84
N ASN A 62 6.36 20.73 30.86
CA ASN A 62 5.60 20.64 32.12
C ASN A 62 5.49 19.19 32.62
N ILE A 63 6.63 18.52 32.76
CA ILE A 63 6.72 17.18 33.35
C ILE A 63 6.67 17.25 34.88
N PHE A 64 6.18 16.17 35.48
CA PHE A 64 6.15 15.98 36.92
C PHE A 64 6.02 14.49 37.27
N VAL A 65 6.31 14.13 38.52
CA VAL A 65 6.26 12.74 39.00
C VAL A 65 5.04 12.51 39.88
N GLU A 66 4.34 11.42 39.64
CA GLU A 66 3.15 11.02 40.37
C GLU A 66 3.48 10.26 41.66
N LYS A 67 2.47 9.98 42.48
CA LYS A 67 2.67 9.29 43.76
C LYS A 67 3.15 7.85 43.59
N ASP A 68 2.79 7.22 42.48
CA ASP A 68 3.24 5.88 42.07
C ASP A 68 4.66 5.88 41.48
N GLY A 69 5.32 7.04 41.40
CA GLY A 69 6.67 7.20 40.86
C GLY A 69 6.73 7.33 39.34
N ALA A 70 5.61 7.28 38.64
CA ALA A 70 5.56 7.43 37.19
C ALA A 70 5.67 8.92 36.77
N LEU A 71 6.29 9.17 35.62
CA LEU A 71 6.21 10.46 34.95
C LEU A 71 4.80 10.71 34.41
N ASN A 72 4.41 11.98 34.45
CA ASN A 72 3.20 12.52 33.82
C ASN A 72 3.53 13.90 33.21
N LEU A 73 2.67 14.37 32.31
CA LEU A 73 2.86 15.60 31.55
C LEU A 73 1.61 16.48 31.64
N PHE A 74 1.79 17.78 31.82
CA PHE A 74 0.69 18.76 31.84
C PHE A 74 0.64 19.58 30.54
N PHE A 75 -0.53 19.63 29.92
CA PHE A 75 -0.78 20.41 28.71
C PHE A 75 -1.42 21.75 29.09
N LYS A 76 -0.66 22.84 28.94
CA LYS A 76 -1.12 24.19 29.31
C LYS A 76 -2.28 24.64 28.43
N GLU A 77 -2.27 24.21 27.19
CA GLU A 77 -3.20 24.57 26.13
C GLU A 77 -4.61 24.05 26.44
N THR A 78 -4.70 22.86 27.05
CA THR A 78 -5.97 22.21 27.37
C THR A 78 -6.30 22.24 28.86
N GLY A 79 -5.32 22.50 29.73
CA GLY A 79 -5.48 22.48 31.19
C GLY A 79 -5.55 21.07 31.78
N TYR A 80 -5.27 20.03 31.00
CA TYR A 80 -5.30 18.62 31.42
C TYR A 80 -3.90 18.02 31.53
N THR A 81 -3.82 16.90 32.26
CA THR A 81 -2.62 16.05 32.32
C THR A 81 -2.78 14.85 31.39
N LEU A 82 -1.68 14.30 30.89
CA LEU A 82 -1.67 13.10 30.04
C LEU A 82 -2.39 11.93 30.71
N PHE A 83 -2.11 11.71 32.00
CA PHE A 83 -2.84 10.78 32.84
C PHE A 83 -3.71 11.54 33.85
N SER A 84 -5.01 11.25 33.87
CA SER A 84 -5.96 11.88 34.78
C SER A 84 -5.87 11.30 36.18
N GLU A 85 -5.48 10.04 36.32
CA GLU A 85 -5.12 9.38 37.58
C GLU A 85 -3.63 8.98 37.62
N GLU A 86 -3.23 8.22 38.63
CA GLU A 86 -1.88 7.62 38.72
C GLU A 86 -1.59 6.80 37.44
N PRO A 87 -0.50 7.10 36.69
CA PRO A 87 -0.25 6.53 35.37
C PRO A 87 -0.25 5.00 35.35
N PHE A 88 0.39 4.33 36.31
CA PHE A 88 0.44 2.87 36.30
C PHE A 88 -0.94 2.25 36.48
N LYS A 89 -1.76 2.82 37.36
CA LYS A 89 -3.15 2.39 37.55
C LYS A 89 -4.00 2.62 36.30
N GLN A 90 -3.87 3.79 35.66
CA GLN A 90 -4.61 4.10 34.44
C GLN A 90 -4.24 3.14 33.29
N ILE A 91 -2.94 2.86 33.15
CA ILE A 91 -2.42 1.95 32.13
C ILE A 91 -2.87 0.51 32.40
N ASP A 92 -2.81 0.04 33.65
CA ASP A 92 -3.33 -1.28 34.00
C ASP A 92 -4.82 -1.41 33.72
N ASN A 93 -5.61 -0.37 34.01
CA ASN A 93 -7.04 -0.35 33.69
C ASN A 93 -7.28 -0.45 32.17
N LYS A 94 -6.58 0.34 31.36
CA LYS A 94 -6.69 0.32 29.90
C LYS A 94 -6.22 -1.01 29.32
N TYR A 95 -5.07 -1.50 29.74
CA TYR A 95 -4.53 -2.80 29.32
C TYR A 95 -5.48 -3.95 29.66
N ASN A 96 -6.05 -3.99 30.87
CA ASN A 96 -7.01 -5.03 31.25
C ASN A 96 -8.31 -4.97 30.43
N GLN A 97 -8.77 -3.76 30.05
CA GLN A 97 -9.92 -3.61 29.15
C GLN A 97 -9.59 -4.13 27.75
N PHE A 98 -8.44 -3.75 27.20
CA PHE A 98 -7.95 -4.24 25.92
C PHE A 98 -7.79 -5.76 25.92
N ARG A 99 -7.19 -6.33 26.98
CA ARG A 99 -7.02 -7.79 27.13
C ARG A 99 -8.36 -8.52 27.14
N LYS A 100 -9.36 -8.00 27.87
CA LYS A 100 -10.69 -8.64 27.98
C LYS A 100 -11.56 -8.49 26.74
N LYS A 101 -11.39 -7.40 25.99
CA LYS A 101 -12.20 -7.07 24.82
C LYS A 101 -11.33 -6.39 23.76
N PRO A 102 -10.45 -7.16 23.09
CA PRO A 102 -9.49 -6.58 22.16
C PRO A 102 -10.18 -6.15 20.87
N SER A 103 -9.85 -4.94 20.42
CA SER A 103 -10.16 -4.48 19.07
C SER A 103 -9.14 -5.08 18.10
N ARG A 104 -9.61 -5.53 16.94
CA ARG A 104 -8.74 -6.03 15.86
C ARG A 104 -9.35 -5.77 14.50
N THR A 105 -8.49 -5.72 13.51
CA THR A 105 -8.85 -5.87 12.10
C THR A 105 -9.42 -7.28 11.85
N VAL A 106 -10.34 -7.37 10.90
CA VAL A 106 -10.96 -8.64 10.48
C VAL A 106 -11.24 -8.61 8.98
N ILE A 107 -11.12 -9.77 8.33
CA ILE A 107 -11.66 -9.96 6.98
C ILE A 107 -12.87 -10.89 7.05
N ASN A 108 -13.96 -10.47 6.41
CA ASN A 108 -15.10 -11.33 6.17
C ASN A 108 -14.87 -12.04 4.84
N VAL A 109 -14.59 -13.34 4.91
CA VAL A 109 -14.47 -14.19 3.72
C VAL A 109 -15.88 -14.66 3.36
N GLU A 110 -16.28 -14.43 2.11
CA GLU A 110 -17.57 -14.89 1.58
C GLU A 110 -17.67 -16.42 1.62
N SER A 111 -18.89 -16.94 1.79
CA SER A 111 -19.16 -18.38 1.93
C SER A 111 -19.59 -19.06 0.64
N ASN A 112 -19.88 -18.29 -0.41
CA ASN A 112 -20.46 -18.78 -1.66
C ASN A 112 -19.43 -18.72 -2.80
N LEU A 113 -18.30 -19.40 -2.62
CA LEU A 113 -17.29 -19.51 -3.66
C LEU A 113 -17.68 -20.60 -4.66
N SER A 114 -17.28 -20.44 -5.91
CA SER A 114 -17.68 -21.33 -7.00
C SER A 114 -16.83 -22.60 -7.10
N ASP A 115 -15.75 -22.68 -6.30
CA ASP A 115 -14.71 -23.71 -6.32
C ASP A 115 -14.08 -23.91 -7.71
N ARG A 116 -14.16 -22.89 -8.59
CA ARG A 116 -13.64 -22.96 -9.98
C ARG A 116 -12.13 -22.81 -10.06
N SER A 117 -11.52 -22.23 -9.02
CA SER A 117 -10.06 -22.08 -8.88
C SER A 117 -9.55 -22.87 -7.67
N ARG A 118 -8.26 -23.25 -7.67
CA ARG A 118 -7.61 -23.84 -6.48
C ARG A 118 -7.67 -22.91 -5.29
N HIS A 119 -7.51 -21.62 -5.52
CA HIS A 119 -7.67 -20.58 -4.50
C HIS A 119 -9.05 -20.66 -3.84
N GLU A 120 -10.13 -20.64 -4.63
CA GLU A 120 -11.50 -20.77 -4.12
C GLU A 120 -11.72 -22.10 -3.40
N TYR A 121 -11.26 -23.21 -3.99
CA TYR A 121 -11.40 -24.55 -3.41
C TYR A 121 -10.83 -24.63 -1.98
N TYR A 122 -9.61 -24.11 -1.76
CA TYR A 122 -9.00 -24.14 -0.42
C TYR A 122 -9.65 -23.14 0.54
N LEU A 123 -10.09 -21.97 0.06
CA LEU A 123 -10.83 -21.01 0.87
C LEU A 123 -12.18 -21.58 1.35
N SER A 124 -12.94 -22.23 0.46
CA SER A 124 -14.20 -22.90 0.80
C SER A 124 -14.01 -23.95 1.88
N ARG A 125 -12.95 -24.77 1.75
CA ARG A 125 -12.63 -25.80 2.75
C ARG A 125 -12.22 -25.20 4.09
N ALA A 126 -11.38 -24.16 4.08
CA ALA A 126 -11.01 -23.44 5.30
C ALA A 126 -12.25 -22.84 5.99
N HIS A 127 -13.17 -22.27 5.21
CA HIS A 127 -14.44 -21.76 5.70
C HIS A 127 -15.32 -22.86 6.30
N GLN A 128 -15.45 -24.01 5.64
CA GLN A 128 -16.24 -25.13 6.14
C GLN A 128 -15.67 -25.66 7.47
N ILE A 129 -14.35 -25.86 7.55
CA ILE A 129 -13.66 -26.25 8.80
C ILE A 129 -13.93 -25.22 9.90
N LYS A 130 -13.80 -23.92 9.59
CA LYS A 130 -14.10 -22.83 10.55
C LYS A 130 -15.55 -22.89 11.03
N LYS A 131 -16.52 -23.11 10.13
CA LYS A 131 -17.95 -23.20 10.44
C LYS A 131 -18.28 -24.41 11.31
N GLU A 132 -17.68 -25.56 11.03
CA GLU A 132 -17.84 -26.78 11.83
C GLU A 132 -17.24 -26.62 13.23
N LYS A 133 -16.01 -26.11 13.31
CA LYS A 133 -15.31 -25.87 14.57
C LYS A 133 -15.98 -24.78 15.41
N LYS A 134 -16.60 -23.77 14.80
CA LYS A 134 -17.37 -22.74 15.53
C LYS A 134 -18.53 -23.32 16.35
N LYS A 135 -19.04 -24.51 16.01
CA LYS A 135 -20.09 -25.19 16.79
C LYS A 135 -19.56 -25.82 18.08
N THR A 136 -18.27 -26.15 18.14
CA THR A 136 -17.67 -26.93 19.23
C THR A 136 -16.61 -26.18 20.02
N LEU A 137 -15.99 -25.15 19.42
CA LEU A 137 -14.95 -24.33 20.06
C LEU A 137 -15.55 -23.11 20.76
N THR A 138 -15.08 -22.85 21.98
CA THR A 138 -15.32 -21.59 22.66
C THR A 138 -14.57 -20.48 21.92
N GLN A 139 -15.27 -19.38 21.62
CA GLN A 139 -14.65 -18.21 21.02
C GLN A 139 -13.70 -17.56 22.05
N TYR A 140 -12.43 -17.43 21.69
CA TYR A 140 -11.50 -16.57 22.43
C TYR A 140 -12.00 -15.12 22.36
N LYS A 141 -12.40 -14.60 23.53
CA LYS A 141 -12.84 -13.21 23.70
C LYS A 141 -11.73 -12.33 24.24
N GLU A 142 -10.71 -12.93 24.81
CA GLU A 142 -9.56 -12.24 25.36
C GLU A 142 -8.39 -12.22 24.36
N LEU A 143 -7.43 -11.33 24.63
CA LEU A 143 -6.19 -11.24 23.89
C LEU A 143 -5.38 -12.53 24.09
N PRO A 144 -4.94 -13.21 23.02
CA PRO A 144 -4.21 -14.47 23.11
C PRO A 144 -2.80 -14.28 23.64
N ASP A 145 -2.18 -15.35 24.15
CA ASP A 145 -0.78 -15.35 24.60
C ASP A 145 0.18 -14.97 23.47
N PHE A 146 -0.11 -15.43 22.25
CA PHE A 146 0.65 -15.10 21.04
C PHE A 146 -0.12 -14.12 20.15
N ILE A 147 0.52 -13.01 19.79
CA ILE A 147 -0.04 -11.94 18.97
C ILE A 147 0.83 -11.76 17.71
N GLY A 148 0.24 -11.96 16.53
CA GLY A 148 0.95 -11.75 15.27
C GLY A 148 1.27 -10.28 15.00
N GLY A 149 0.39 -9.35 15.38
CA GLY A 149 0.62 -7.92 15.19
C GLY A 149 -0.26 -7.06 16.08
N VAL A 150 0.29 -5.96 16.59
CA VAL A 150 -0.47 -4.94 17.33
C VAL A 150 -0.08 -3.53 16.86
N VAL A 151 -1.07 -2.68 16.68
CA VAL A 151 -0.88 -1.23 16.44
C VAL A 151 -1.25 -0.49 17.72
N LEU A 152 -0.33 0.33 18.23
CA LEU A 152 -0.57 1.27 19.31
C LEU A 152 -0.89 2.64 18.68
N PHE A 153 -2.14 3.06 18.76
CA PHE A 153 -2.56 4.42 18.40
C PHE A 153 -2.35 5.34 19.61
N GLY A 154 -1.17 5.93 19.67
CA GLY A 154 -0.66 6.65 20.83
C GLY A 154 0.36 5.81 21.60
N PHE A 155 1.55 6.38 21.75
CA PHE A 155 2.63 5.80 22.52
C PHE A 155 2.69 6.35 23.95
N ASP A 156 2.05 7.49 24.24
CA ASP A 156 2.12 8.11 25.57
C ASP A 156 3.59 8.18 26.03
N LEU A 157 3.88 7.68 27.24
CA LEU A 157 5.24 7.54 27.78
C LEU A 157 5.78 6.09 27.69
N GLY A 158 5.10 5.20 26.97
CA GLY A 158 5.53 3.83 26.70
C GLY A 158 5.18 2.79 27.78
N TYR A 159 4.50 3.16 28.87
CA TYR A 159 4.12 2.22 29.94
C TYR A 159 3.25 1.05 29.45
N GLN A 160 2.33 1.30 28.52
CA GLN A 160 1.51 0.28 27.90
C GLN A 160 2.34 -0.72 27.10
N LEU A 161 3.43 -0.29 26.44
CA LEU A 161 4.31 -1.21 25.71
C LEU A 161 4.91 -2.23 26.69
N VAL A 162 5.38 -1.76 27.85
CA VAL A 162 5.90 -2.62 28.91
C VAL A 162 4.85 -3.62 29.38
N ARG A 163 3.62 -3.18 29.65
CA ARG A 163 2.54 -4.10 30.08
C ARG A 163 2.16 -5.12 29.03
N ILE A 164 2.16 -4.73 27.75
CA ILE A 164 1.81 -5.64 26.65
C ILE A 164 2.94 -6.67 26.44
N LEU A 165 4.21 -6.27 26.48
CA LEU A 165 5.37 -7.18 26.38
C LEU A 165 5.47 -8.12 27.59
N ASP A 166 5.14 -7.66 28.80
CA ASP A 166 5.12 -8.50 30.00
C ASP A 166 4.03 -9.59 29.91
N GLY A 167 2.87 -9.26 29.34
CA GLY A 167 1.72 -10.16 29.30
C GLY A 167 1.66 -11.10 28.09
N HIS A 168 2.31 -10.77 26.97
CA HIS A 168 2.10 -11.46 25.68
C HIS A 168 3.39 -11.61 24.86
N PHE A 169 3.46 -12.67 24.07
CA PHE A 169 4.44 -12.85 23.02
C PHE A 169 3.94 -12.20 21.73
N ILE A 170 4.73 -11.31 21.13
CA ILE A 170 4.30 -10.49 19.99
C ILE A 170 5.34 -10.53 18.89
N ASN A 171 4.92 -10.76 17.64
CA ASN A 171 5.84 -10.73 16.50
C ASN A 171 6.14 -9.30 16.04
N HIS A 172 5.09 -8.47 15.83
CA HIS A 172 5.26 -7.13 15.29
C HIS A 172 4.43 -6.11 16.08
N ILE A 173 5.07 -5.03 16.50
CA ILE A 173 4.44 -3.91 17.20
C ILE A 173 4.66 -2.66 16.35
N TYR A 174 3.56 -1.99 16.03
CA TYR A 174 3.53 -0.76 15.25
C TYR A 174 3.10 0.38 16.18
N ILE A 175 3.89 1.43 16.29
CA ILE A 175 3.70 2.52 17.25
C ILE A 175 3.48 3.80 16.49
N TYR A 176 2.26 4.33 16.54
CA TYR A 176 1.93 5.66 16.02
C TYR A 176 1.89 6.66 17.18
N GLU A 177 2.71 7.70 17.10
CA GLU A 177 2.71 8.81 18.06
C GLU A 177 2.93 10.13 17.33
N GLU A 178 1.89 10.97 17.33
CA GLU A 178 1.93 12.28 16.66
C GLU A 178 2.81 13.26 17.43
N ASN A 179 2.83 13.19 18.76
CA ASN A 179 3.57 14.12 19.59
C ASN A 179 4.96 13.56 19.97
N ILE A 180 6.00 14.06 19.31
CA ILE A 180 7.39 13.64 19.52
C ILE A 180 7.86 13.88 20.97
N ASP A 181 7.30 14.86 21.70
CA ASP A 181 7.61 15.07 23.12
C ASP A 181 7.29 13.82 23.95
N LEU A 182 6.20 13.14 23.62
CA LEU A 182 5.76 11.95 24.37
C LEU A 182 6.72 10.79 24.16
N PHE A 183 7.15 10.56 22.92
CA PHE A 183 8.23 9.60 22.65
C PHE A 183 9.54 10.02 23.34
N TYR A 184 9.92 11.30 23.29
CA TYR A 184 11.11 11.78 23.98
C TYR A 184 11.07 11.48 25.49
N TYR A 185 9.95 11.77 26.14
CA TYR A 185 9.80 11.51 27.58
C TYR A 185 9.71 10.02 27.92
N SER A 186 9.41 9.15 26.95
CA SER A 186 9.54 7.69 27.15
C SER A 186 10.96 7.28 27.53
N LEU A 187 11.98 8.02 27.05
CA LEU A 187 13.39 7.79 27.38
C LEU A 187 13.70 8.01 28.86
N PHE A 188 12.85 8.73 29.57
CA PHE A 188 12.92 8.91 31.03
C PHE A 188 11.92 7.99 31.74
N ALA A 189 10.83 7.61 31.08
CA ALA A 189 9.73 6.90 31.73
C ALA A 189 9.95 5.38 31.86
N ILE A 190 10.44 4.72 30.80
CA ILE A 190 10.53 3.25 30.73
C ILE A 190 11.98 2.77 30.55
N ASP A 191 12.21 1.49 30.79
CA ASP A 191 13.52 0.87 30.59
C ASP A 191 13.63 0.31 29.15
N TRP A 192 14.29 1.06 28.26
CA TRP A 192 14.45 0.64 26.87
C TRP A 192 15.45 -0.50 26.71
N GLU A 193 16.39 -0.66 27.65
CA GLU A 193 17.30 -1.82 27.66
C GLU A 193 16.51 -3.11 27.87
N TRP A 194 15.58 -3.11 28.83
CA TRP A 194 14.66 -4.25 29.01
C TRP A 194 13.76 -4.47 27.78
N VAL A 195 13.16 -3.41 27.22
CA VAL A 195 12.29 -3.53 26.04
C VAL A 195 13.02 -4.22 24.88
N VAL A 196 14.24 -3.76 24.56
CA VAL A 196 15.03 -4.33 23.47
C VAL A 196 15.46 -5.76 23.78
N ALA A 197 15.88 -6.06 25.01
CA ALA A 197 16.25 -7.43 25.40
C ALA A 197 15.07 -8.40 25.24
N GLU A 198 13.86 -8.00 25.65
CA GLU A 198 12.65 -8.80 25.43
C GLU A 198 12.38 -9.01 23.94
N MET A 199 12.54 -7.97 23.12
CA MET A 199 12.33 -8.08 21.68
C MET A 199 13.30 -9.07 21.03
N GLU A 200 14.60 -8.94 21.30
CA GLU A 200 15.63 -9.82 20.76
C GLU A 200 15.37 -11.28 21.16
N SER A 201 15.02 -11.52 22.43
CA SER A 201 14.75 -12.87 22.92
C SER A 201 13.55 -13.55 22.26
N ARG A 202 12.64 -12.75 21.67
CA ARG A 202 11.36 -13.18 21.11
C ARG A 202 11.27 -13.01 19.58
N ASP A 203 12.34 -12.55 18.93
CA ASP A 203 12.33 -12.19 17.50
C ASP A 203 11.18 -11.20 17.16
N CYS A 204 10.94 -10.25 18.06
CA CYS A 204 9.90 -9.23 17.95
C CYS A 204 10.45 -7.98 17.24
N THR A 205 9.64 -7.37 16.37
CA THR A 205 9.98 -6.10 15.71
C THR A 205 9.17 -4.93 16.26
N LEU A 206 9.82 -3.78 16.45
CA LEU A 206 9.18 -2.49 16.72
C LEU A 206 9.29 -1.59 15.48
N HIS A 207 8.15 -1.01 15.09
CA HIS A 207 8.05 -0.06 14.00
C HIS A 207 7.52 1.26 14.55
N PHE A 208 8.27 2.34 14.38
CA PHE A 208 7.92 3.67 14.92
C PHE A 208 7.46 4.60 13.80
N PHE A 209 6.32 5.24 14.04
CA PHE A 209 5.71 6.26 13.18
C PHE A 209 5.53 7.52 14.03
N LEU A 210 6.61 8.30 14.15
CA LEU A 210 6.70 9.46 15.06
C LEU A 210 6.50 10.76 14.27
N GLY A 211 5.59 11.62 14.75
CA GLY A 211 5.36 12.95 14.16
C GLY A 211 4.85 12.93 12.72
N LEU A 212 4.24 11.83 12.28
CA LEU A 212 3.70 11.67 10.94
C LEU A 212 2.22 12.08 10.89
N ASP A 213 1.79 12.60 9.74
CA ASP A 213 0.35 12.73 9.47
C ASP A 213 -0.30 11.34 9.23
N GLU A 214 -1.62 11.29 9.25
CA GLU A 214 -2.39 10.06 9.13
C GLU A 214 -2.12 9.29 7.82
N LYS A 215 -1.88 9.99 6.71
CA LYS A 215 -1.63 9.37 5.40
C LYS A 215 -0.22 8.82 5.32
N GLN A 216 0.75 9.57 5.84
CA GLN A 216 2.14 9.15 5.96
C GLN A 216 2.24 7.90 6.83
N PHE A 217 1.59 7.91 7.99
CA PHE A 217 1.52 6.73 8.87
C PHE A 217 0.97 5.51 8.13
N VAL A 218 -0.21 5.61 7.53
CA VAL A 218 -0.84 4.45 6.88
C VAL A 218 -0.01 3.95 5.68
N SER A 219 0.61 4.85 4.92
CA SER A 219 1.50 4.49 3.81
C SER A 219 2.74 3.73 4.28
N GLN A 220 3.40 4.20 5.34
CA GLN A 220 4.59 3.54 5.89
C GLN A 220 4.23 2.22 6.59
N TYR A 221 3.15 2.20 7.39
CA TYR A 221 2.60 0.98 7.98
C TYR A 221 2.30 -0.07 6.91
N MET A 222 1.71 0.32 5.78
CA MET A 222 1.48 -0.58 4.64
C MET A 222 2.77 -1.18 4.08
N SER A 223 3.86 -0.42 4.03
CA SER A 223 5.17 -0.90 3.59
C SER A 223 5.73 -1.94 4.56
N ASP A 224 5.69 -1.65 5.86
CA ASP A 224 6.18 -2.56 6.89
C ASP A 224 5.32 -3.82 6.98
N LEU A 225 4.01 -3.70 6.84
CA LEU A 225 3.10 -4.84 6.77
C LEU A 225 3.37 -5.73 5.55
N ARG A 226 3.80 -5.16 4.41
CA ARG A 226 4.23 -5.95 3.23
C ARG A 226 5.51 -6.74 3.51
N TYR A 227 6.44 -6.15 4.25
CA TYR A 227 7.69 -6.80 4.64
C TYR A 227 7.45 -7.90 5.69
N ASN A 228 6.65 -7.60 6.72
CA ASN A 228 6.35 -8.51 7.83
C ASN A 228 5.35 -9.61 7.46
N GLY A 229 4.53 -9.38 6.42
CA GLY A 229 3.59 -10.36 5.89
C GLY A 229 2.14 -9.88 5.95
N LEU A 230 1.58 -9.60 4.77
CA LEU A 230 0.21 -9.11 4.63
C LEU A 230 -0.86 -10.06 5.19
N TYR A 231 -0.55 -11.36 5.35
CA TYR A 231 -1.44 -12.34 5.97
C TYR A 231 -1.79 -12.02 7.44
N LEU A 232 -1.03 -11.14 8.09
CA LEU A 232 -1.31 -10.65 9.44
C LEU A 232 -2.33 -9.50 9.47
N ALA A 233 -2.48 -8.77 8.35
CA ALA A 233 -3.38 -7.63 8.21
C ALA A 233 -4.82 -7.86 8.70
N PRO A 234 -5.46 -9.02 8.48
CA PRO A 234 -6.83 -9.27 8.96
C PRO A 234 -6.91 -9.79 10.40
N GLN A 235 -5.81 -9.78 11.16
CA GLN A 235 -5.74 -10.19 12.57
C GLN A 235 -4.84 -9.27 13.42
N THR A 236 -4.52 -8.06 12.94
CA THR A 236 -3.78 -7.05 13.70
C THR A 236 -4.66 -6.46 14.80
N PHE A 237 -4.20 -6.52 16.04
CA PHE A 237 -4.87 -5.92 17.19
C PHE A 237 -4.63 -4.42 17.28
N LEU A 238 -5.60 -3.68 17.81
CA LEU A 238 -5.57 -2.22 17.86
C LEU A 238 -5.72 -1.76 19.32
N TYR A 239 -4.65 -1.18 19.86
CA TYR A 239 -4.64 -0.56 21.18
C TYR A 239 -4.85 0.95 21.03
N MET A 240 -5.79 1.50 21.80
CA MET A 240 -6.10 2.93 21.78
C MET A 240 -5.45 3.59 23.00
N GLY A 241 -4.36 4.33 22.78
CA GLY A 241 -3.68 5.12 23.81
C GLY A 241 -4.52 6.30 24.27
N TYR A 242 -5.15 6.99 23.33
CA TYR A 242 -5.93 8.20 23.59
C TYR A 242 -7.45 7.99 23.52
N SER A 243 -8.20 9.06 23.83
CA SER A 243 -9.64 9.09 23.57
C SER A 243 -9.91 9.00 22.08
N ARG A 244 -11.06 8.44 21.70
CA ARG A 244 -11.43 8.30 20.29
C ARG A 244 -11.41 9.64 19.55
N GLU A 245 -11.87 10.72 20.18
CA GLU A 245 -11.88 12.07 19.62
C GLU A 245 -10.48 12.54 19.18
N HIS A 246 -9.43 12.16 19.91
CA HIS A 246 -8.07 12.58 19.59
C HIS A 246 -7.44 11.79 18.42
N ILE A 247 -7.82 10.52 18.26
CA ILE A 247 -7.25 9.62 17.22
C ILE A 247 -8.24 9.30 16.09
N GLU A 248 -9.37 10.00 16.00
CA GLU A 248 -10.44 9.68 15.05
C GLU A 248 -9.95 9.78 13.60
N THR A 249 -9.21 10.85 13.27
CA THR A 249 -8.69 11.08 11.92
C THR A 249 -7.77 9.97 11.45
N VAL A 250 -6.82 9.55 12.30
CA VAL A 250 -5.89 8.46 11.97
C VAL A 250 -6.60 7.10 11.91
N LEU A 251 -7.60 6.87 12.76
CA LEU A 251 -8.42 5.66 12.71
C LEU A 251 -9.26 5.58 11.43
N ASP A 252 -9.83 6.71 11.00
CA ASP A 252 -10.61 6.81 9.77
C ASP A 252 -9.74 6.58 8.54
N GLU A 253 -8.54 7.19 8.46
CA GLU A 253 -7.61 6.93 7.36
C GLU A 253 -7.16 5.47 7.35
N PHE A 254 -6.82 4.91 8.52
CA PHE A 254 -6.46 3.49 8.65
C PHE A 254 -7.60 2.58 8.16
N HIS A 255 -8.85 2.90 8.50
CA HIS A 255 -10.04 2.16 8.07
C HIS A 255 -10.30 2.31 6.56
N ASN A 256 -10.22 3.52 6.02
CA ASN A 256 -10.46 3.83 4.61
C ASN A 256 -9.45 3.12 3.69
N GLN A 257 -8.21 2.93 4.15
CA GLN A 257 -7.19 2.19 3.42
C GLN A 257 -7.19 0.68 3.71
N TYR A 258 -8.03 0.19 4.63
CA TYR A 258 -8.00 -1.21 5.07
C TYR A 258 -8.21 -2.22 3.92
N VAL A 259 -9.03 -1.87 2.92
CA VAL A 259 -9.21 -2.70 1.72
C VAL A 259 -7.87 -2.95 1.01
N ARG A 260 -6.98 -1.96 0.97
CA ARG A 260 -5.64 -2.12 0.38
C ARG A 260 -4.70 -2.97 1.23
N GLN A 261 -4.95 -3.06 2.53
CA GLN A 261 -4.20 -3.93 3.44
C GLN A 261 -4.48 -5.40 3.15
N VAL A 262 -5.75 -5.75 2.88
CA VAL A 262 -6.21 -7.16 2.83
C VAL A 262 -6.57 -7.68 1.43
N MET A 263 -6.57 -6.83 0.40
CA MET A 263 -6.94 -7.20 -0.97
C MET A 263 -5.83 -6.87 -1.98
N GLY A 264 -5.94 -7.43 -3.19
CA GLY A 264 -5.11 -7.06 -4.33
C GLY A 264 -3.77 -7.79 -4.44
N TRP A 265 -3.58 -8.92 -3.75
CA TRP A 265 -2.32 -9.67 -3.76
C TRP A 265 -2.16 -10.62 -4.96
N GLY A 266 -3.19 -10.75 -5.80
CA GLY A 266 -3.28 -11.77 -6.84
C GLY A 266 -3.58 -13.16 -6.25
N PHE A 267 -4.02 -14.08 -7.10
CA PHE A 267 -4.33 -15.46 -6.70
C PHE A 267 -3.35 -16.44 -7.34
N PHE A 268 -3.14 -17.58 -6.69
CA PHE A 268 -2.23 -18.62 -7.19
C PHE A 268 -2.57 -19.05 -8.61
N ASP A 269 -3.86 -19.35 -8.86
CA ASP A 269 -4.35 -19.76 -10.17
C ASP A 269 -4.09 -18.71 -11.25
N ASP A 270 -4.33 -17.44 -10.94
CA ASP A 270 -4.08 -16.33 -11.87
C ASP A 270 -2.58 -16.22 -12.22
N GLY A 271 -1.70 -16.38 -11.23
CA GLY A 271 -0.26 -16.44 -11.46
C GLY A 271 0.17 -17.61 -12.36
N VAL A 272 -0.40 -18.80 -12.13
CA VAL A 272 -0.13 -20.00 -12.96
C VAL A 272 -0.67 -19.81 -14.38
N ILE A 273 -1.86 -19.22 -14.53
CA ILE A 273 -2.46 -18.89 -15.83
C ILE A 273 -1.54 -17.95 -16.59
N GLY A 274 -1.08 -16.85 -15.97
CA GLY A 274 -0.17 -15.89 -16.62
C GLY A 274 1.12 -16.54 -17.11
N ILE A 275 1.72 -17.44 -16.33
CA ILE A 275 2.89 -18.24 -16.75
C ILE A 275 2.53 -19.15 -17.93
N GLY A 276 1.46 -19.93 -17.81
CA GLY A 276 1.02 -20.88 -18.82
C GLY A 276 0.71 -20.22 -20.17
N GLN A 277 -0.04 -19.12 -20.14
CA GLN A 277 -0.38 -18.33 -21.33
C GLN A 277 0.87 -17.79 -22.03
N TYR A 278 1.79 -17.17 -21.29
CA TYR A 278 3.05 -16.69 -21.88
C TYR A 278 3.87 -17.80 -22.52
N LEU A 279 3.98 -18.96 -21.88
CA LEU A 279 4.76 -20.09 -22.39
C LEU A 279 4.09 -20.79 -23.58
N SER A 280 2.76 -20.72 -23.69
CA SER A 280 1.99 -21.40 -24.73
C SER A 280 1.77 -20.54 -25.98
N ARG A 281 2.13 -19.25 -25.93
CA ARG A 281 2.03 -18.36 -27.09
C ARG A 281 2.88 -18.84 -28.26
N ARG A 282 2.50 -18.42 -29.46
CA ARG A 282 3.34 -18.56 -30.65
C ARG A 282 4.65 -17.80 -30.49
N LYS A 283 5.80 -18.45 -30.71
CA LYS A 283 7.13 -17.79 -30.51
C LYS A 283 7.51 -16.84 -31.62
N SER A 284 7.16 -17.15 -32.86
CA SER A 284 7.36 -16.28 -34.02
C SER A 284 5.99 -15.98 -34.61
N PRO A 285 5.58 -14.72 -34.80
CA PRO A 285 6.40 -13.51 -34.86
C PRO A 285 6.36 -12.63 -33.59
N THR A 286 6.48 -13.23 -32.40
CA THR A 286 6.35 -12.50 -31.13
C THR A 286 7.72 -12.06 -30.58
N ASN A 287 7.85 -10.77 -30.30
CA ASN A 287 9.09 -10.14 -29.87
C ASN A 287 8.98 -9.60 -28.45
N LEU A 288 10.07 -9.62 -27.70
CA LEU A 288 10.13 -8.94 -26.41
C LEU A 288 10.54 -7.48 -26.61
N ALA A 289 9.83 -6.59 -25.92
CA ALA A 289 10.25 -5.20 -25.81
C ALA A 289 11.53 -5.14 -24.98
N VAL A 290 12.52 -4.42 -25.50
CA VAL A 290 13.80 -4.22 -24.83
C VAL A 290 14.10 -2.72 -24.74
N ILE A 291 14.78 -2.34 -23.67
CA ILE A 291 15.36 -1.00 -23.52
C ILE A 291 16.32 -0.80 -24.70
N PRO A 292 16.10 0.23 -25.53
CA PRO A 292 16.98 0.47 -26.67
C PRO A 292 18.36 0.88 -26.18
N ASP A 293 19.39 0.43 -26.89
CA ASP A 293 20.76 0.87 -26.67
C ASP A 293 20.95 2.24 -27.32
N TYR A 294 20.84 3.29 -26.50
CA TYR A 294 20.97 4.68 -26.95
C TYR A 294 22.39 5.04 -27.39
N GLU A 295 23.41 4.29 -26.97
CA GLU A 295 24.81 4.52 -27.34
C GLU A 295 25.14 3.91 -28.70
N THR A 296 24.64 2.71 -29.00
CA THR A 296 24.92 2.01 -30.27
C THR A 296 23.90 2.30 -31.38
N LYS A 297 22.70 2.81 -31.04
CA LYS A 297 21.70 3.27 -32.02
C LYS A 297 21.33 4.74 -31.82
N PRO A 298 22.30 5.67 -31.97
CA PRO A 298 22.02 7.10 -31.92
C PRO A 298 21.05 7.47 -33.05
N GLY A 299 19.82 7.85 -32.70
CA GLY A 299 18.78 8.23 -33.68
C GLY A 299 17.43 7.52 -33.55
N PHE A 300 17.27 6.54 -32.65
CA PHE A 300 15.97 5.87 -32.45
C PHE A 300 14.82 6.84 -32.12
N ASN A 301 15.13 8.06 -31.64
CA ASN A 301 14.14 9.08 -31.27
C ASN A 301 14.41 10.52 -31.71
N LYS A 302 15.59 10.85 -32.27
CA LYS A 302 15.93 12.26 -32.47
C LYS A 302 15.18 12.94 -33.63
N ASN A 303 14.46 12.16 -34.45
CA ASN A 303 13.80 12.61 -35.68
C ASN A 303 12.36 12.04 -35.85
N LEU A 304 11.69 11.58 -34.79
CA LEU A 304 10.28 11.16 -34.89
C LEU A 304 9.38 12.39 -34.82
N ASN A 305 9.23 13.09 -35.94
CA ASN A 305 8.33 14.24 -36.09
C ASN A 305 6.85 13.84 -36.23
N LEU A 306 6.53 12.55 -36.09
CA LEU A 306 5.16 12.06 -36.18
C LEU A 306 4.53 12.01 -34.78
N PRO A 307 3.41 12.71 -34.54
CA PRO A 307 2.66 12.57 -33.31
C PRO A 307 2.04 11.18 -33.18
N VAL A 308 1.75 10.76 -31.95
CA VAL A 308 1.03 9.52 -31.65
C VAL A 308 -0.40 9.85 -31.24
N MET A 309 -1.39 9.22 -31.86
CA MET A 309 -2.79 9.25 -31.43
C MET A 309 -3.14 7.95 -30.73
N ILE A 310 -3.39 8.02 -29.42
CA ILE A 310 -3.88 6.90 -28.62
C ILE A 310 -5.41 6.99 -28.57
N LEU A 311 -6.06 6.00 -29.18
CA LEU A 311 -7.51 5.97 -29.35
C LEU A 311 -8.13 4.99 -28.36
N GLY A 312 -8.90 5.52 -27.41
CA GLY A 312 -9.80 4.76 -26.52
C GLY A 312 -11.21 4.68 -27.09
N ASN A 313 -12.13 3.98 -26.41
CA ASN A 313 -13.48 3.69 -26.91
C ASN A 313 -14.58 4.53 -26.20
N GLY A 314 -14.19 5.64 -25.59
CA GLY A 314 -15.11 6.59 -24.98
C GLY A 314 -15.93 7.37 -26.03
N PRO A 315 -17.11 7.88 -25.68
CA PRO A 315 -17.95 8.70 -26.56
C PRO A 315 -17.22 9.85 -27.27
N SER A 316 -16.17 10.42 -26.66
CA SER A 316 -15.41 11.49 -27.31
C SER A 316 -14.68 11.03 -28.59
N LEU A 317 -14.57 9.73 -28.85
CA LEU A 317 -14.04 9.23 -30.12
C LEU A 317 -14.95 9.65 -31.28
N ASP A 318 -16.26 9.50 -31.14
CA ASP A 318 -17.23 9.79 -32.21
C ASP A 318 -17.19 11.27 -32.60
N THR A 319 -17.07 12.15 -31.60
CA THR A 319 -17.03 13.60 -31.84
C THR A 319 -15.73 14.05 -32.51
N ASN A 320 -14.68 13.22 -32.48
CA ASN A 320 -13.36 13.53 -33.02
C ASN A 320 -12.97 12.59 -34.17
N ILE A 321 -13.88 11.76 -34.68
CA ILE A 321 -13.53 10.74 -35.67
C ILE A 321 -13.07 11.35 -36.99
N ASP A 322 -13.66 12.49 -37.38
CA ASP A 322 -13.26 13.21 -38.60
C ASP A 322 -11.84 13.76 -38.46
N PHE A 323 -11.49 14.30 -37.28
CA PHE A 323 -10.11 14.71 -36.98
C PHE A 323 -9.13 13.53 -37.09
N VAL A 324 -9.50 12.36 -36.56
CA VAL A 324 -8.65 11.15 -36.67
C VAL A 324 -8.46 10.76 -38.15
N LYS A 325 -9.53 10.77 -38.96
CA LYS A 325 -9.45 10.45 -40.41
C LYS A 325 -8.59 11.44 -41.19
N GLU A 326 -8.74 12.73 -40.92
CA GLU A 326 -7.98 13.78 -41.62
C GLU A 326 -6.48 13.71 -41.33
N ASN A 327 -6.09 13.11 -40.20
CA ASN A 327 -4.70 13.10 -39.72
C ASN A 327 -4.08 11.70 -39.66
N SER A 328 -4.78 10.64 -40.09
CA SER A 328 -4.32 9.26 -39.93
C SER A 328 -3.02 8.95 -40.69
N GLU A 329 -2.79 9.61 -41.82
CA GLU A 329 -1.55 9.45 -42.61
C GLU A 329 -0.36 10.25 -42.03
N ASN A 330 -0.62 11.19 -41.11
CA ASN A 330 0.38 12.08 -40.52
C ASN A 330 0.63 11.80 -39.02
N ALA A 331 0.09 10.71 -38.49
CA ALA A 331 0.23 10.33 -37.10
C ALA A 331 0.30 8.81 -36.96
N ILE A 332 1.00 8.35 -35.93
CA ILE A 332 0.98 6.94 -35.54
C ILE A 332 -0.28 6.69 -34.72
N ILE A 333 -1.11 5.74 -35.13
CA ILE A 333 -2.35 5.41 -34.44
C ILE A 333 -2.16 4.16 -33.58
N ILE A 334 -2.46 4.30 -32.29
CA ILE A 334 -2.54 3.18 -31.33
C ILE A 334 -3.98 2.98 -30.90
N SER A 335 -4.60 1.89 -31.35
CA SER A 335 -5.94 1.48 -30.93
C SER A 335 -5.91 0.72 -29.61
N CYS A 336 -6.76 1.08 -28.64
CA CYS A 336 -6.78 0.46 -27.31
C CYS A 336 -8.01 -0.46 -27.12
N GLY A 337 -7.78 -1.77 -26.95
CA GLY A 337 -8.83 -2.75 -26.62
C GLY A 337 -9.97 -2.74 -27.63
N THR A 338 -11.20 -2.54 -27.17
CA THR A 338 -12.40 -2.59 -28.04
C THR A 338 -12.45 -1.51 -29.12
N THR A 339 -11.61 -0.46 -29.04
CA THR A 339 -11.53 0.58 -30.06
C THR A 339 -11.22 0.04 -31.45
N LEU A 340 -10.51 -1.10 -31.56
CA LEU A 340 -10.17 -1.69 -32.85
C LEU A 340 -11.41 -2.03 -33.69
N ASN A 341 -12.46 -2.55 -33.05
CA ASN A 341 -13.75 -2.84 -33.70
C ASN A 341 -14.44 -1.56 -34.21
N THR A 342 -14.36 -0.50 -33.42
CA THR A 342 -14.92 0.82 -33.77
C THR A 342 -14.18 1.41 -34.97
N LEU A 343 -12.84 1.39 -34.97
CA LEU A 343 -12.03 1.93 -36.07
C LEU A 343 -12.26 1.16 -37.38
N ALA A 344 -12.43 -0.18 -37.31
CA ALA A 344 -12.77 -0.98 -38.48
C ALA A 344 -14.06 -0.51 -39.16
N LYS A 345 -15.10 -0.18 -38.38
CA LYS A 345 -16.37 0.36 -38.91
C LYS A 345 -16.21 1.75 -39.54
N TYR A 346 -15.26 2.53 -39.07
CA TYR A 346 -14.92 3.84 -39.64
C TYR A 346 -13.94 3.77 -40.81
N GLY A 347 -13.42 2.58 -41.14
CA GLY A 347 -12.42 2.39 -42.18
C GLY A 347 -11.04 2.96 -41.82
N ILE A 348 -10.72 3.07 -40.53
CA ILE A 348 -9.45 3.59 -40.03
C ILE A 348 -8.59 2.41 -39.58
N LYS A 349 -7.45 2.19 -40.25
CA LYS A 349 -6.51 1.12 -39.88
C LYS A 349 -5.43 1.68 -38.94
N PRO A 350 -5.29 1.18 -37.71
CA PRO A 350 -4.23 1.64 -36.81
C PRO A 350 -2.89 0.97 -37.11
N ASP A 351 -1.78 1.65 -36.80
CA ASP A 351 -0.43 1.06 -36.87
C ASP A 351 -0.21 0.01 -35.78
N TYR A 352 -0.70 0.33 -34.58
CA TYR A 352 -0.57 -0.53 -33.41
C TYR A 352 -1.93 -0.81 -32.77
N HIS A 353 -2.06 -2.02 -32.24
CA HIS A 353 -3.15 -2.39 -31.34
C HIS A 353 -2.61 -2.75 -29.97
N ALA A 354 -3.08 -2.04 -28.94
CA ALA A 354 -2.75 -2.29 -27.55
C ALA A 354 -3.87 -3.10 -26.87
N ASP A 355 -3.49 -4.12 -26.11
CA ASP A 355 -4.36 -4.79 -25.15
C ASP A 355 -3.54 -5.36 -23.97
N VAL A 356 -4.18 -5.54 -22.82
CA VAL A 356 -3.56 -5.97 -21.56
C VAL A 356 -4.38 -7.04 -20.82
N GLU A 357 -5.62 -7.30 -21.24
CA GLU A 357 -6.53 -8.22 -20.54
C GLU A 357 -6.28 -9.68 -20.97
N ARG A 358 -5.94 -10.51 -20.00
CA ARG A 358 -5.49 -11.91 -20.18
C ARG A 358 -6.59 -12.89 -20.53
N LEU A 359 -7.85 -12.51 -20.35
CA LEU A 359 -8.97 -13.41 -20.59
C LEU A 359 -9.07 -13.78 -22.07
N LYS A 360 -9.48 -15.04 -22.34
CA LYS A 360 -9.69 -15.53 -23.71
C LYS A 360 -10.64 -14.66 -24.51
N HIS A 361 -11.66 -14.11 -23.85
CA HIS A 361 -12.65 -13.23 -24.48
C HIS A 361 -12.00 -12.02 -25.19
N THR A 362 -10.86 -11.52 -24.71
CA THR A 362 -10.11 -10.44 -25.37
C THR A 362 -9.66 -10.86 -26.78
N ALA A 363 -9.14 -12.07 -26.92
CA ALA A 363 -8.77 -12.62 -28.22
C ALA A 363 -10.00 -12.93 -29.09
N GLU A 364 -11.08 -13.45 -28.49
CA GLU A 364 -12.30 -13.80 -29.23
C GLU A 364 -12.97 -12.58 -29.89
N LYS A 365 -12.80 -11.36 -29.32
CA LYS A 365 -13.29 -10.12 -29.94
C LYS A 365 -12.64 -9.83 -31.30
N LEU A 366 -11.40 -10.27 -31.50
CA LEU A 366 -10.68 -10.07 -32.76
C LEU A 366 -11.20 -10.98 -33.87
N ALA A 367 -11.87 -12.08 -33.53
CA ALA A 367 -12.47 -13.01 -34.49
C ALA A 367 -13.60 -12.39 -35.32
N TYR A 368 -14.18 -11.26 -34.87
CA TYR A 368 -15.22 -10.54 -35.59
C TYR A 368 -14.67 -9.57 -36.64
N LEU A 369 -13.36 -9.37 -36.69
CA LEU A 369 -12.69 -8.49 -37.65
C LEU A 369 -12.25 -9.27 -38.88
N ASP A 370 -12.24 -8.56 -40.01
CA ASP A 370 -11.68 -9.09 -41.24
C ASP A 370 -10.17 -9.35 -41.06
N PRO A 371 -9.66 -10.56 -41.31
CA PRO A 371 -8.23 -10.84 -41.29
C PRO A 371 -7.40 -9.88 -42.17
N GLU A 372 -7.97 -9.41 -43.29
CA GLU A 372 -7.29 -8.44 -44.16
C GLU A 372 -7.16 -7.05 -43.50
N PHE A 373 -8.14 -6.66 -42.68
CA PHE A 373 -8.05 -5.44 -41.87
C PHE A 373 -6.95 -5.57 -40.79
N LEU A 374 -6.84 -6.74 -40.18
CA LEU A 374 -5.86 -7.03 -39.11
C LEU A 374 -4.42 -7.16 -39.63
N SER A 375 -4.24 -7.54 -40.90
CA SER A 375 -2.94 -7.60 -41.57
C SER A 375 -2.15 -6.32 -41.35
N ASP A 376 -0.83 -6.40 -41.18
CA ASP A 376 0.08 -5.26 -40.92
C ASP A 376 -0.10 -4.49 -39.61
N ILE A 377 -1.18 -4.72 -38.84
CA ILE A 377 -1.32 -4.12 -37.51
C ILE A 377 -0.33 -4.81 -36.57
N THR A 378 0.52 -4.04 -35.88
CA THR A 378 1.42 -4.59 -34.87
C THR A 378 0.76 -4.60 -33.50
N ALA A 379 0.63 -5.78 -32.88
CA ALA A 379 0.14 -5.86 -31.51
C ALA A 379 1.22 -5.43 -30.51
N ILE A 380 0.88 -4.55 -29.57
CA ILE A 380 1.71 -4.18 -28.43
C ILE A 380 1.00 -4.61 -27.14
N THR A 381 1.64 -5.44 -26.33
CA THR A 381 0.95 -6.07 -25.20
C THR A 381 1.90 -6.45 -24.07
N VAL A 382 1.38 -7.08 -23.03
CA VAL A 382 2.14 -7.59 -21.90
C VAL A 382 2.27 -9.11 -21.92
N ASN A 383 3.20 -9.63 -21.15
CA ASN A 383 3.55 -11.04 -21.05
C ASN A 383 2.52 -11.90 -20.29
N VAL A 384 1.24 -11.54 -20.32
CA VAL A 384 0.15 -12.29 -19.67
C VAL A 384 -1.08 -12.46 -20.58
N MET A 385 -0.99 -12.18 -21.88
CA MET A 385 -2.14 -12.35 -22.78
C MET A 385 -2.42 -13.82 -23.10
N HIS A 386 -3.69 -14.13 -23.34
CA HIS A 386 -4.11 -15.42 -23.86
C HIS A 386 -3.37 -15.77 -25.18
N PRO A 387 -2.90 -17.02 -25.38
CA PRO A 387 -2.18 -17.43 -26.59
C PRO A 387 -2.87 -17.08 -27.91
N ASP A 388 -4.19 -17.29 -27.98
CA ASP A 388 -5.00 -17.01 -29.17
C ASP A 388 -4.88 -15.54 -29.65
N PHE A 389 -4.62 -14.58 -28.75
CA PHE A 389 -4.44 -13.17 -29.12
C PHE A 389 -3.34 -12.99 -30.17
N TYR A 390 -2.25 -13.77 -30.05
CA TYR A 390 -1.11 -13.66 -30.93
C TYR A 390 -1.32 -14.24 -32.33
N GLU A 391 -2.39 -15.02 -32.54
CA GLU A 391 -2.70 -15.61 -33.86
C GLU A 391 -3.36 -14.62 -34.82
N TYR A 392 -3.85 -13.49 -34.31
CA TYR A 392 -4.54 -12.46 -35.10
C TYR A 392 -3.60 -11.41 -35.70
N PHE A 393 -2.31 -11.41 -35.36
CA PHE A 393 -1.36 -10.36 -35.76
C PHE A 393 -0.08 -10.95 -36.34
N ASP A 394 0.38 -10.37 -37.45
CA ASP A 394 1.64 -10.74 -38.11
C ASP A 394 2.89 -10.35 -37.31
N ARG A 395 2.72 -9.50 -36.29
CA ARG A 395 3.77 -9.09 -35.38
C ARG A 395 3.17 -8.75 -34.03
N SER A 396 3.85 -9.20 -32.97
CA SER A 396 3.58 -8.69 -31.63
C SER A 396 4.85 -8.30 -30.89
N ILE A 397 4.70 -7.32 -29.99
CA ILE A 397 5.74 -6.82 -29.11
C ILE A 397 5.20 -6.94 -27.67
N ILE A 398 5.99 -7.57 -26.81
CA ILE A 398 5.58 -7.96 -25.46
C ILE A 398 6.49 -7.29 -24.44
N GLY A 399 5.91 -6.43 -23.60
CA GLY A 399 6.55 -5.87 -22.42
C GLY A 399 6.27 -6.69 -21.17
N LEU A 400 7.09 -6.54 -20.13
CA LEU A 400 6.88 -7.23 -18.86
C LEU A 400 5.90 -6.43 -18.00
N LYS A 401 4.73 -7.02 -17.68
CA LYS A 401 3.80 -6.42 -16.73
C LYS A 401 4.38 -6.50 -15.31
N PRO A 402 4.46 -5.39 -14.57
CA PRO A 402 4.94 -5.39 -13.18
C PRO A 402 4.11 -6.32 -12.30
N SER A 403 4.77 -6.87 -11.27
CA SER A 403 4.13 -7.70 -10.23
C SER A 403 3.49 -9.00 -10.72
N GLU A 404 3.83 -9.47 -11.93
CA GLU A 404 3.44 -10.78 -12.43
C GLU A 404 4.50 -11.84 -12.11
N PRO A 405 4.10 -13.07 -11.74
CA PRO A 405 5.05 -14.17 -11.53
C PRO A 405 5.94 -14.44 -12.74
N ILE A 406 5.38 -14.43 -13.94
CA ILE A 406 6.15 -14.65 -15.17
C ILE A 406 7.18 -13.55 -15.43
N SER A 407 6.85 -12.28 -15.18
CA SER A 407 7.81 -11.16 -15.26
C SER A 407 8.95 -11.35 -14.26
N SER A 408 8.62 -11.73 -13.02
CA SER A 408 9.62 -12.00 -11.98
C SER A 408 10.55 -13.14 -12.36
N ILE A 409 10.02 -14.23 -12.92
CA ILE A 409 10.82 -15.35 -13.43
C ILE A 409 11.74 -14.86 -14.55
N MET A 410 11.23 -14.11 -15.53
CA MET A 410 12.04 -13.61 -16.65
C MET A 410 13.18 -12.68 -16.19
N GLN A 411 12.93 -11.85 -15.16
CA GLN A 411 13.92 -10.89 -14.64
C GLN A 411 14.94 -11.52 -13.68
N LYS A 412 14.57 -12.57 -12.96
CA LYS A 412 15.42 -13.19 -11.91
C LYS A 412 16.03 -14.52 -12.33
N SER A 413 15.58 -15.13 -13.42
CA SER A 413 16.06 -16.44 -13.85
C SER A 413 17.54 -16.42 -14.22
N ALA A 414 18.31 -17.34 -13.64
CA ALA A 414 19.71 -17.56 -13.98
C ALA A 414 19.92 -18.14 -15.39
N LEU A 415 18.83 -18.51 -16.10
CA LEU A 415 18.89 -19.09 -17.44
C LEU A 415 19.23 -18.07 -18.54
N ILE A 416 19.10 -16.77 -18.27
CA ILE A 416 19.41 -15.67 -19.19
C ILE A 416 20.57 -14.87 -18.59
N SER A 417 21.52 -14.37 -19.39
CA SER A 417 22.60 -13.52 -18.87
C SER A 417 22.06 -12.25 -18.20
N GLU A 418 22.76 -11.77 -17.18
CA GLU A 418 22.36 -10.55 -16.45
C GLU A 418 22.22 -9.34 -17.39
N GLU A 419 23.12 -9.22 -18.36
CA GLU A 419 23.08 -8.19 -19.40
C GLU A 419 21.77 -8.22 -20.19
N ASN A 420 21.34 -9.40 -20.65
CA ASN A 420 20.11 -9.54 -21.41
C ASN A 420 18.86 -9.32 -20.53
N ARG A 421 18.90 -9.72 -19.25
CA ARG A 421 17.80 -9.46 -18.31
C ARG A 421 17.60 -7.97 -18.06
N LYS A 422 18.68 -7.20 -17.92
CA LYS A 422 18.64 -5.74 -17.74
C LYS A 422 18.04 -5.01 -18.94
N LYS A 423 18.10 -5.60 -20.14
CA LYS A 423 17.49 -5.04 -21.34
C LYS A 423 15.98 -5.27 -21.42
N LEU A 424 15.38 -6.18 -20.65
CA LEU A 424 13.94 -6.44 -20.75
C LEU A 424 13.12 -5.25 -20.26
N LEU A 425 12.18 -4.79 -21.08
CA LEU A 425 11.38 -3.62 -20.76
C LEU A 425 10.25 -3.98 -19.79
N THR A 426 10.24 -3.31 -18.63
CA THR A 426 9.15 -3.40 -17.66
C THR A 426 8.15 -2.27 -17.91
N MET A 427 6.89 -2.64 -18.14
CA MET A 427 5.81 -1.71 -18.45
C MET A 427 5.25 -1.11 -17.16
N ASN A 428 6.03 -0.28 -16.49
CA ASN A 428 5.54 0.49 -15.34
C ASN A 428 4.39 1.40 -15.76
N PHE A 429 3.38 1.57 -14.90
CA PHE A 429 2.19 2.37 -15.17
C PHE A 429 1.34 1.90 -16.36
N SER A 430 1.42 0.61 -16.72
CA SER A 430 0.66 0.05 -17.86
C SER A 430 -0.81 -0.27 -17.59
N GLY A 431 -1.38 0.24 -16.50
CA GLY A 431 -2.77 0.03 -16.11
C GLY A 431 -3.33 1.25 -15.35
N PRO A 432 -4.61 1.26 -14.96
CA PRO A 432 -5.54 0.12 -15.01
C PRO A 432 -6.25 -0.10 -16.35
N ILE A 433 -6.26 0.89 -17.26
CA ILE A 433 -6.92 0.75 -18.57
C ILE A 433 -5.90 0.60 -19.70
N VAL A 434 -6.32 0.07 -20.84
CA VAL A 434 -5.44 -0.23 -21.98
C VAL A 434 -4.71 1.01 -22.51
N ALA A 435 -5.32 2.19 -22.43
CA ALA A 435 -4.67 3.46 -22.82
C ALA A 435 -3.41 3.75 -21.99
N ASN A 436 -3.33 3.29 -20.74
CA ASN A 436 -2.12 3.41 -19.93
C ASN A 436 -0.97 2.57 -20.50
N LEU A 437 -1.26 1.36 -20.99
CA LEU A 437 -0.27 0.52 -21.67
C LEU A 437 0.23 1.19 -22.96
N ALA A 438 -0.69 1.71 -23.78
CA ALA A 438 -0.34 2.44 -24.99
C ALA A 438 0.55 3.66 -24.69
N MET A 439 0.22 4.44 -23.67
CA MET A 439 1.02 5.59 -23.24
C MET A 439 2.40 5.17 -22.72
N SER A 440 2.46 4.07 -21.98
CA SER A 440 3.72 3.49 -21.51
C SER A 440 4.61 3.10 -22.69
N TYR A 441 4.05 2.46 -23.72
CA TYR A 441 4.78 2.16 -24.95
C TYR A 441 5.23 3.42 -25.69
N ALA A 442 4.34 4.38 -25.90
CA ALA A 442 4.69 5.64 -26.57
C ALA A 442 5.87 6.34 -25.87
N THR A 443 5.83 6.40 -24.55
CA THR A 443 6.91 6.98 -23.73
C THR A 443 8.22 6.20 -23.85
N GLN A 444 8.17 4.86 -23.77
CA GLN A 444 9.37 4.02 -23.86
C GLN A 444 9.97 3.98 -25.27
N MET A 445 9.11 4.11 -26.28
CA MET A 445 9.52 4.32 -27.67
C MET A 445 10.11 5.72 -27.87
N GLY A 446 9.84 6.67 -26.97
CA GLY A 446 10.41 8.02 -26.89
C GLY A 446 9.64 9.11 -27.65
N PHE A 447 8.36 8.87 -27.94
CA PHE A 447 7.47 9.89 -28.48
C PHE A 447 7.20 10.98 -27.44
N SER A 448 7.28 12.24 -27.88
CA SER A 448 7.04 13.41 -27.03
C SER A 448 5.71 14.10 -27.29
N GLU A 449 5.08 13.83 -28.44
CA GLU A 449 3.80 14.43 -28.84
C GLU A 449 2.73 13.33 -28.92
N VAL A 450 1.83 13.32 -27.94
CA VAL A 450 0.80 12.28 -27.78
C VAL A 450 -0.57 12.92 -27.61
N TYR A 451 -1.51 12.53 -28.44
CA TYR A 451 -2.92 12.91 -28.39
C TYR A 451 -3.73 11.74 -27.83
N LEU A 452 -4.57 12.01 -26.82
CA LEU A 452 -5.50 11.03 -26.27
C LEU A 452 -6.91 11.37 -26.76
N ILE A 453 -7.56 10.43 -27.44
CA ILE A 453 -8.91 10.62 -28.01
C ILE A 453 -9.77 9.43 -27.63
N GLY A 454 -10.97 9.66 -27.09
CA GLY A 454 -11.85 8.59 -26.58
C GLY A 454 -11.35 7.95 -25.28
N VAL A 455 -10.50 8.66 -24.51
CA VAL A 455 -9.98 8.22 -23.21
C VAL A 455 -10.65 9.04 -22.10
N ASP A 456 -11.97 8.88 -21.98
CA ASP A 456 -12.83 9.84 -21.27
C ASP A 456 -12.75 9.73 -19.74
N CYS A 457 -12.45 8.54 -19.22
CA CYS A 457 -12.31 8.24 -17.78
C CYS A 457 -13.50 8.70 -16.91
N GLY A 458 -14.68 8.85 -17.51
CA GLY A 458 -15.92 9.32 -16.90
C GLY A 458 -16.96 9.66 -17.97
N PHE A 459 -18.19 9.91 -17.55
CA PHE A 459 -19.31 10.22 -18.46
C PHE A 459 -19.95 11.56 -18.09
N LYS A 460 -20.29 12.37 -19.10
CA LYS A 460 -21.14 13.56 -18.91
C LYS A 460 -22.63 13.19 -18.86
N ASP A 461 -23.01 12.18 -19.65
CA ASP A 461 -24.36 11.60 -19.69
C ASP A 461 -24.29 10.13 -19.27
N PRO A 462 -25.05 9.69 -18.25
CA PRO A 462 -25.11 8.29 -17.84
C PRO A 462 -25.54 7.31 -18.93
N GLU A 463 -26.18 7.74 -20.02
CA GLU A 463 -26.61 6.82 -21.08
C GLU A 463 -25.57 6.64 -22.21
N GLU A 464 -24.51 7.46 -22.24
CA GLU A 464 -23.45 7.40 -23.26
C GLU A 464 -22.14 6.90 -22.64
N HIS A 465 -21.99 5.57 -22.55
CA HIS A 465 -20.82 4.93 -21.94
C HIS A 465 -19.69 4.52 -22.90
N HIS A 466 -20.01 4.37 -24.19
CA HIS A 466 -19.06 3.96 -25.23
C HIS A 466 -19.37 4.70 -26.53
N SER A 467 -18.42 4.70 -27.48
CA SER A 467 -18.69 5.12 -28.86
C SER A 467 -19.98 4.48 -29.40
N LYS A 468 -20.79 5.24 -30.12
CA LYS A 468 -22.05 4.80 -30.76
C LYS A 468 -21.83 3.73 -31.82
N ALA A 469 -20.61 3.66 -32.37
CA ALA A 469 -20.20 2.60 -33.27
C ALA A 469 -19.63 1.37 -32.53
N SER A 470 -19.59 1.35 -31.20
CA SER A 470 -19.24 0.15 -30.45
C SER A 470 -20.26 -0.97 -30.72
N GLY A 471 -19.77 -2.20 -30.86
CA GLY A 471 -20.59 -3.40 -31.04
C GLY A 471 -19.95 -4.55 -30.28
#